data_AF-A0A4Q0VHG3-F1
#
_entry.id   AF-A0A4Q0VHG3-F1
#
_cell.length_a   1.000
_cell.length_b   1.000
_cell.length_c   1.000
_cell.angle_alpha   90.00
_cell.angle_beta   90.00
_cell.angle_gamma   90.00
#
_symmetry.space_group_name_H-M   'P 1'
#
loop_
_entity.id
_entity.type
_entity.pdbx_description
1 polymer ?
#
loop_
_entity_poly.entity_id
_entity_poly.type
_entity_poly.pdbx_seq_one_letter_code
_entity_poly.pdbx_strand_id
1 'polypeptide(L)'
;MRTWRRVYQISVISLAVVSIALVLLDLVNVVDLSKGVWSWVDDAILGFFTVDYVVRFWQAPNKKAFFKTNFFDLLAIIPFSSLFNFFRLARLMRLLKLVQLFQLIRLVGFINKLRRHLRQFFRTNGFGYLVWASLIILILASSLYAYAERVSWGEAFWWAITTTTTVGYGDVAPHTVAGKWAATVLMIVGIGFIGALTSTITTYFAQRHGTSDTQRLLQELAQIKQQNKELQRQIAALVKQQRP
;
A
#
# COMPACT_ATOMS: atom_id res chain seq x y z
N MET A 1 -13.71 2.85 -18.15
CA MET A 1 -12.60 3.74 -17.69
C MET A 1 -11.97 3.35 -16.34
N ARG A 2 -12.68 2.74 -15.37
CA ARG A 2 -12.12 2.37 -14.04
C ARG A 2 -11.18 1.14 -14.04
N THR A 3 -11.39 0.17 -14.93
CA THR A 3 -10.57 -1.06 -15.03
C THR A 3 -9.18 -0.77 -15.62
N TRP A 4 -9.13 -0.01 -16.71
CA TRP A 4 -7.87 0.45 -17.34
C TRP A 4 -6.97 1.23 -16.37
N ARG A 5 -7.53 2.12 -15.55
CA ARG A 5 -6.76 2.81 -14.51
C ARG A 5 -6.21 1.86 -13.45
N ARG A 6 -6.92 0.80 -13.07
CA ARG A 6 -6.44 -0.18 -12.08
C ARG A 6 -5.32 -1.05 -12.64
N VAL A 7 -5.46 -1.55 -13.87
CA VAL A 7 -4.43 -2.36 -14.54
C VAL A 7 -3.15 -1.55 -14.71
N TYR A 8 -3.28 -0.31 -15.18
CA TYR A 8 -2.15 0.62 -15.26
C TYR A 8 -1.51 0.89 -13.89
N GLN A 9 -2.32 1.11 -12.83
CA GLN A 9 -1.79 1.31 -11.48
C GLN A 9 -1.02 0.09 -10.95
N ILE A 10 -1.56 -1.11 -11.11
CA ILE A 10 -0.91 -2.35 -10.67
C ILE A 10 0.39 -2.57 -11.46
N SER A 11 0.36 -2.32 -12.76
CA SER A 11 1.54 -2.43 -13.63
C SER A 11 2.66 -1.48 -13.17
N VAL A 12 2.34 -0.20 -12.94
CA VAL A 12 3.29 0.80 -12.46
C VAL A 12 3.85 0.45 -11.07
N ILE A 13 3.02 -0.10 -10.17
CA ILE A 13 3.47 -0.56 -8.85
C ILE A 13 4.42 -1.75 -8.98
N SER A 14 4.07 -2.74 -9.80
CA SER A 14 4.91 -3.92 -10.02
C SER A 14 6.27 -3.56 -10.61
N LEU A 15 6.29 -2.67 -11.61
CA LEU A 15 7.51 -2.14 -12.21
C LEU A 15 8.38 -1.38 -11.20
N ALA A 16 7.77 -0.65 -10.27
CA ALA A 16 8.49 0.05 -9.22
C ALA A 16 9.16 -0.92 -8.23
N VAL A 17 8.45 -1.97 -7.84
CA VAL A 17 9.00 -3.03 -6.96
C VAL A 17 10.15 -3.77 -7.64
N VAL A 18 9.99 -4.12 -8.92
CA VAL A 18 11.05 -4.77 -9.71
C VAL A 18 12.28 -3.87 -9.84
N SER A 19 12.10 -2.57 -10.12
CA SER A 19 13.22 -1.60 -10.15
C SER A 19 13.96 -1.54 -8.83
N ILE A 20 13.26 -1.50 -7.69
CA ILE A 20 13.89 -1.50 -6.36
C ILE A 20 14.64 -2.81 -6.11
N ALA A 21 14.04 -3.95 -6.45
CA ALA A 21 14.69 -5.26 -6.29
C ALA A 21 15.97 -5.36 -7.10
N LEU A 22 15.98 -4.88 -8.34
CA LEU A 22 17.19 -4.85 -9.19
C LEU A 22 18.30 -4.00 -8.57
N VAL A 23 17.97 -2.82 -8.04
CA VAL A 23 18.94 -1.96 -7.35
C VAL A 23 19.48 -2.62 -6.08
N LEU A 24 18.63 -3.29 -5.30
CA LEU A 24 19.08 -4.06 -4.14
C LEU A 24 20.01 -5.20 -4.53
N LEU A 25 19.74 -5.90 -5.63
CA LEU A 25 20.59 -6.97 -6.16
C LEU A 25 21.94 -6.44 -6.68
N ASP A 26 21.99 -5.23 -7.23
CA ASP A 26 23.26 -4.55 -7.56
C ASP A 26 24.06 -4.16 -6.32
N LEU A 27 23.37 -3.79 -5.23
CA LEU A 27 24.02 -3.43 -3.96
C LEU A 27 24.75 -4.63 -3.32
N VAL A 28 24.19 -5.83 -3.42
CA VAL A 28 24.85 -7.08 -2.97
C VAL A 28 25.77 -7.70 -4.03
N ASN A 29 26.07 -7.00 -5.13
CA ASN A 29 26.89 -7.46 -6.25
C ASN A 29 26.41 -8.78 -6.89
N VAL A 30 25.11 -9.09 -6.81
CA VAL A 30 24.51 -10.27 -7.48
C VAL A 30 24.26 -9.95 -8.96
N VAL A 31 23.89 -8.71 -9.24
CA VAL A 31 23.65 -8.17 -10.59
C VAL A 31 24.59 -7.00 -10.80
N ASP A 32 25.11 -6.81 -12.00
CA ASP A 32 25.83 -5.58 -12.35
C ASP A 32 24.92 -4.72 -13.23
N LEU A 33 24.30 -3.69 -12.66
CA LEU A 33 23.46 -2.75 -13.40
C LEU A 33 24.30 -1.81 -14.28
N SER A 34 25.63 -1.80 -14.13
CA SER A 34 26.50 -0.95 -14.93
C SER A 34 26.89 -1.59 -16.27
N LYS A 35 26.74 -2.91 -16.44
CA LYS A 35 27.11 -3.64 -17.67
C LYS A 35 26.25 -4.88 -17.92
N GLY A 36 25.88 -5.11 -19.18
CA GLY A 36 25.22 -6.35 -19.61
C GLY A 36 23.71 -6.21 -19.79
N VAL A 37 22.98 -7.32 -19.77
CA VAL A 37 21.53 -7.36 -20.08
C VAL A 37 20.71 -6.58 -19.04
N TRP A 38 21.19 -6.51 -17.80
CA TRP A 38 20.47 -5.85 -16.69
C TRP A 38 20.45 -4.32 -16.78
N SER A 39 21.47 -3.70 -17.41
CA SER A 39 21.48 -2.24 -17.63
C SER A 39 20.37 -1.83 -18.60
N TRP A 40 20.16 -2.62 -19.66
CA TRP A 40 19.08 -2.40 -20.62
C TRP A 40 17.70 -2.52 -19.99
N VAL A 41 17.53 -3.46 -19.06
CA VAL A 41 16.29 -3.64 -18.31
C VAL A 41 16.02 -2.43 -17.40
N ASP A 42 17.03 -1.95 -16.68
CA ASP A 42 16.90 -0.78 -15.82
C ASP A 42 16.62 0.50 -16.62
N ASP A 43 17.34 0.70 -17.73
CA ASP A 43 17.12 1.82 -18.65
C ASP A 43 15.71 1.79 -19.27
N ALA A 44 15.20 0.61 -19.63
CA ALA A 44 13.85 0.45 -20.15
C ALA A 44 12.79 0.78 -19.10
N ILE A 45 12.98 0.34 -17.85
CA ILE A 45 12.08 0.65 -16.74
C ILE A 45 12.10 2.16 -16.44
N LEU A 46 13.29 2.77 -16.41
CA LEU A 46 13.46 4.20 -16.21
C LEU A 46 12.83 5.02 -17.35
N GLY A 47 13.01 4.58 -18.60
CA GLY A 47 12.36 5.16 -19.76
C GLY A 47 10.83 5.13 -19.66
N PHE A 48 10.28 3.99 -19.24
CA PHE A 48 8.84 3.87 -18.99
C PHE A 48 8.35 4.87 -17.92
N PHE A 49 9.04 4.98 -16.77
CA PHE A 49 8.69 5.94 -15.72
C PHE A 49 8.85 7.40 -16.17
N THR A 50 9.81 7.68 -17.04
CA THR A 50 10.01 9.00 -17.62
C THR A 50 8.80 9.40 -18.46
N VAL A 51 8.38 8.53 -19.37
CA VAL A 51 7.20 8.76 -20.21
C VAL A 51 5.94 8.90 -19.36
N ASP A 52 5.79 8.04 -18.35
CA ASP A 52 4.68 8.10 -17.38
C ASP A 52 4.56 9.48 -16.73
N TYR A 53 5.68 9.99 -16.24
CA TYR A 53 5.74 11.28 -15.56
C TYR A 53 5.43 12.43 -16.52
N VAL A 54 5.98 12.41 -17.73
CA VAL A 54 5.74 13.46 -18.75
C VAL A 54 4.26 13.52 -19.13
N VAL A 55 3.64 12.37 -19.39
CA VAL A 55 2.20 12.29 -19.70
C VAL A 55 1.36 12.86 -18.53
N ARG A 56 1.71 12.51 -17.29
CA ARG A 56 1.01 13.00 -16.10
C ARG A 56 1.24 14.49 -15.84
N PHE A 57 2.43 15.00 -16.17
CA PHE A 57 2.77 16.41 -16.10
C PHE A 57 1.97 17.24 -17.12
N TRP A 58 1.79 16.73 -18.35
CA TRP A 58 0.98 17.39 -19.38
C TRP A 58 -0.52 17.38 -19.07
N GLN A 59 -1.02 16.30 -18.46
CA GLN A 59 -2.43 16.20 -18.05
C GLN A 59 -2.74 16.97 -16.76
N ALA A 60 -1.74 17.50 -16.06
CA ALA A 60 -1.95 18.19 -14.80
C ALA A 60 -2.52 19.62 -15.02
N PRO A 61 -3.68 19.96 -14.44
CA PRO A 61 -4.30 21.27 -14.63
C PRO A 61 -3.46 22.43 -14.06
N ASN A 62 -2.58 22.16 -13.08
CA ASN A 62 -1.65 23.15 -12.54
C ASN A 62 -0.22 22.59 -12.45
N LYS A 63 0.62 22.96 -13.42
CA LYS A 63 2.00 22.47 -13.58
C LYS A 63 2.90 22.78 -12.38
N LYS A 64 2.76 23.97 -11.78
CA LYS A 64 3.59 24.39 -10.62
C LYS A 64 3.24 23.58 -9.37
N ALA A 65 1.95 23.35 -9.11
CA ALA A 65 1.50 22.53 -8.00
C ALA A 65 1.89 21.05 -8.19
N PHE A 66 1.81 20.55 -9.42
CA PHE A 66 2.23 19.19 -9.75
C PHE A 66 3.74 19.00 -9.53
N PHE A 67 4.57 19.95 -9.98
CA PHE A 67 6.02 19.88 -9.80
C PHE A 67 6.42 19.88 -8.32
N LYS A 68 5.82 20.74 -7.49
CA LYS A 68 6.10 20.75 -6.04
C LYS A 68 5.67 19.46 -5.33
N THR A 69 4.58 18.85 -5.77
CA THR A 69 4.05 17.62 -5.16
C THR A 69 4.81 16.37 -5.59
N ASN A 70 5.34 16.35 -6.82
CA ASN A 70 6.02 15.20 -7.42
C ASN A 70 7.52 15.49 -7.69
N PHE A 71 8.13 16.41 -6.93
CA PHE A 71 9.54 16.76 -7.07
C PHE A 71 10.47 15.55 -6.93
N PHE A 72 10.10 14.62 -6.04
CA PHE A 72 10.83 13.36 -5.85
C PHE A 72 10.72 12.40 -7.05
N ASP A 73 9.58 12.41 -7.77
CA ASP A 73 9.41 11.61 -8.99
C ASP A 73 10.31 12.17 -10.11
N LEU A 74 10.50 13.49 -10.18
CA LEU A 74 11.42 14.14 -11.13
C LEU A 74 12.88 13.78 -10.86
N LEU A 75 13.30 13.82 -9.59
CA LEU A 75 14.65 13.39 -9.17
C LEU A 75 14.91 11.91 -9.46
N ALA A 76 13.87 11.08 -9.38
CA ALA A 76 13.97 9.64 -9.66
C ALA A 76 14.15 9.31 -11.15
N ILE A 77 13.84 10.24 -12.05
CA ILE A 77 13.93 10.08 -13.50
C ILE A 77 15.33 10.41 -14.04
N ILE A 78 16.15 11.12 -13.27
CA ILE A 78 17.48 11.54 -13.75
C ILE A 78 18.40 10.31 -13.80
N PRO A 79 18.91 9.92 -14.99
CA PRO A 79 19.76 8.74 -15.15
C PRO A 79 21.19 9.09 -14.73
N PHE A 80 21.44 9.13 -13.41
CA PHE A 80 22.75 9.48 -12.86
C PHE A 80 23.84 8.47 -13.29
N SER A 81 23.53 7.18 -13.44
CA SER A 81 24.47 6.15 -13.91
C SER A 81 25.06 6.46 -15.29
N SER A 82 24.21 6.82 -16.25
CA SER A 82 24.59 7.11 -17.64
C SER A 82 25.29 8.46 -17.78
N LEU A 83 24.90 9.46 -16.97
CA LEU A 83 25.56 10.78 -16.96
C LEU A 83 27.00 10.71 -16.44
N PHE A 84 27.31 9.82 -15.49
CA PHE A 84 28.63 9.76 -14.87
C PHE A 84 29.58 8.70 -15.46
N ASN A 85 29.07 7.71 -16.20
CA ASN A 85 29.93 6.79 -16.97
C ASN A 85 30.69 7.49 -18.12
N PHE A 86 30.20 8.65 -18.56
CA PHE A 86 30.84 9.46 -19.61
C PHE A 86 32.15 10.12 -19.13
N PHE A 87 32.24 10.45 -17.83
CA PHE A 87 33.46 10.97 -17.23
C PHE A 87 34.30 9.78 -16.74
N ARG A 88 35.52 9.62 -17.26
CA ARG A 88 36.49 8.52 -17.00
C ARG A 88 37.01 8.44 -15.53
N LEU A 89 36.16 8.74 -14.55
CA LEU A 89 36.39 8.77 -13.11
C LEU A 89 35.80 7.55 -12.38
N ALA A 90 35.55 6.47 -13.11
CA ALA A 90 34.82 5.27 -12.67
C ALA A 90 35.33 4.64 -11.34
N ARG A 91 36.60 4.87 -10.96
CA ARG A 91 37.21 4.29 -9.75
C ARG A 91 36.78 5.00 -8.44
N LEU A 92 36.60 6.32 -8.47
CA LEU A 92 36.11 7.11 -7.33
C LEU A 92 34.57 7.08 -7.22
N MET A 93 33.90 6.79 -8.34
CA MET A 93 32.43 6.72 -8.44
C MET A 93 31.80 5.53 -7.72
N ARG A 94 32.59 4.51 -7.32
CA ARG A 94 32.08 3.39 -6.48
C ARG A 94 31.49 3.87 -5.16
N LEU A 95 32.04 4.95 -4.60
CA LEU A 95 31.53 5.58 -3.37
C LEU A 95 30.29 6.45 -3.66
N LEU A 96 30.18 7.02 -4.86
CA LEU A 96 29.00 7.76 -5.31
C LEU A 96 27.81 6.83 -5.65
N LYS A 97 28.01 5.50 -5.75
CA LYS A 97 26.87 4.55 -5.72
C LYS A 97 26.04 4.69 -4.45
N LEU A 98 26.60 5.16 -3.32
CA LEU A 98 25.83 5.48 -2.11
C LEU A 98 24.83 6.62 -2.34
N VAL A 99 25.07 7.52 -3.30
CA VAL A 99 24.09 8.54 -3.72
C VAL A 99 22.88 7.89 -4.41
N GLN A 100 23.02 6.70 -4.98
CA GLN A 100 21.87 5.92 -5.46
C GLN A 100 20.96 5.48 -4.30
N LEU A 101 21.43 5.42 -3.05
CA LEU A 101 20.56 5.20 -1.89
C LEU A 101 19.61 6.39 -1.64
N PHE A 102 19.89 7.60 -2.16
CA PHE A 102 18.90 8.68 -2.17
C PHE A 102 17.70 8.35 -3.09
N GLN A 103 17.81 7.35 -3.97
CA GLN A 103 16.65 6.79 -4.66
C GLN A 103 15.72 6.05 -3.70
N LEU A 104 16.10 5.74 -2.45
CA LEU A 104 15.14 5.32 -1.41
C LEU A 104 14.11 6.42 -1.10
N ILE A 105 14.40 7.69 -1.44
CA ILE A 105 13.41 8.78 -1.38
C ILE A 105 12.28 8.56 -2.42
N ARG A 106 12.50 7.76 -3.48
CA ARG A 106 11.46 7.24 -4.39
C ARG A 106 10.38 6.46 -3.61
N LEU A 107 10.77 5.80 -2.52
CA LEU A 107 9.84 5.15 -1.58
C LEU A 107 8.95 6.19 -0.89
N VAL A 108 9.46 7.38 -0.56
CA VAL A 108 8.66 8.46 0.07
C VAL A 108 7.64 9.04 -0.90
N GLY A 109 8.00 9.25 -2.17
CA GLY A 109 7.07 9.66 -3.23
C GLY A 109 5.97 8.61 -3.47
N PHE A 110 6.36 7.33 -3.56
CA PHE A 110 5.46 6.19 -3.63
C PHE A 110 4.54 6.06 -2.40
N ILE A 111 5.11 6.16 -1.19
CA ILE A 111 4.39 6.16 0.09
C ILE A 111 3.44 7.35 0.16
N ASN A 112 3.75 8.50 -0.43
CA ASN A 112 2.84 9.66 -0.45
C ASN A 112 1.65 9.43 -1.42
N LYS A 113 1.91 8.78 -2.56
CA LYS A 113 0.88 8.29 -3.52
C LYS A 113 -0.02 7.24 -2.87
N LEU A 114 0.59 6.30 -2.14
CA LEU A 114 -0.08 5.25 -1.35
C LEU A 114 -0.86 5.85 -0.16
N ARG A 115 -0.30 6.84 0.55
CA ARG A 115 -0.93 7.56 1.68
C ARG A 115 -2.23 8.26 1.29
N ARG A 116 -2.37 8.76 0.06
CA ARG A 116 -3.64 9.36 -0.39
C ARG A 116 -4.75 8.32 -0.53
N HIS A 117 -4.42 7.08 -0.90
CA HIS A 117 -5.38 5.97 -1.00
C HIS A 117 -5.59 5.28 0.37
N LEU A 118 -4.51 5.11 1.14
CA LEU A 118 -4.55 4.60 2.51
C LEU A 118 -5.31 5.55 3.45
N ARG A 119 -5.30 6.87 3.25
CA ARG A 119 -6.12 7.80 4.05
C ARG A 119 -7.62 7.53 3.96
N GLN A 120 -8.09 6.97 2.85
CA GLN A 120 -9.49 6.54 2.71
C GLN A 120 -9.73 5.15 3.35
N PHE A 121 -8.69 4.32 3.41
CA PHE A 121 -8.70 3.01 4.08
C PHE A 121 -8.64 3.13 5.62
N PHE A 122 -7.78 4.00 6.16
CA PHE A 122 -7.58 4.24 7.60
C PHE A 122 -8.73 4.99 8.27
N ARG A 123 -9.61 5.64 7.51
CA ARG A 123 -10.76 6.38 8.07
C ARG A 123 -12.00 5.51 8.28
N THR A 124 -11.91 4.20 8.02
CA THR A 124 -13.01 3.26 8.19
C THR A 124 -12.76 2.44 9.47
N ASN A 125 -13.69 2.54 10.42
CA ASN A 125 -13.88 1.63 11.56
C ASN A 125 -12.73 1.41 12.57
N GLY A 126 -11.95 2.44 12.94
CA GLY A 126 -11.06 2.33 14.12
C GLY A 126 -9.81 1.46 13.94
N PHE A 127 -9.53 0.98 12.72
CA PHE A 127 -8.29 0.26 12.38
C PHE A 127 -7.03 1.06 12.76
N GLY A 128 -7.05 2.38 12.57
CA GLY A 128 -5.94 3.25 12.97
C GLY A 128 -5.66 3.21 14.49
N TYR A 129 -6.70 3.12 15.32
CA TYR A 129 -6.56 3.00 16.77
C TYR A 129 -5.95 1.64 17.14
N LEU A 130 -6.39 0.56 16.49
CA LEU A 130 -5.84 -0.79 16.71
C LEU A 130 -4.37 -0.90 16.29
N VAL A 131 -3.96 -0.26 15.19
CA VAL A 131 -2.55 -0.19 14.77
C VAL A 131 -1.73 0.53 15.84
N TRP A 132 -2.15 1.70 16.29
CA TRP A 132 -1.42 2.44 17.33
C TRP A 132 -1.37 1.68 18.66
N ALA A 133 -2.47 1.07 19.09
CA ALA A 133 -2.52 0.24 20.29
C ALA A 133 -1.58 -0.97 20.18
N SER A 134 -1.58 -1.67 19.04
CA SER A 134 -0.69 -2.82 18.80
C SER A 134 0.79 -2.43 18.83
N LEU A 135 1.16 -1.27 18.27
CA LEU A 135 2.52 -0.76 18.30
C LEU A 135 2.96 -0.40 19.72
N ILE A 136 2.10 0.26 20.50
CA ILE A 136 2.39 0.59 21.90
C ILE A 136 2.58 -0.70 22.71
N ILE A 137 1.66 -1.67 22.57
CA ILE A 137 1.75 -2.94 23.29
C ILE A 137 2.99 -3.74 22.87
N LEU A 138 3.38 -3.71 21.60
CA LEU A 138 4.60 -4.34 21.11
C LEU A 138 5.85 -3.73 21.78
N ILE A 139 5.95 -2.40 21.83
CA ILE A 139 7.07 -1.72 22.48
C ILE A 139 7.11 -2.02 23.99
N LEU A 140 5.95 -2.02 24.65
CA LEU A 140 5.86 -2.35 26.08
C LEU A 140 6.23 -3.80 26.36
N ALA A 141 5.72 -4.75 25.58
CA ALA A 141 6.03 -6.17 25.72
C ALA A 141 7.50 -6.47 25.42
N SER A 142 8.07 -5.84 24.38
CA SER A 142 9.51 -5.89 24.08
C SER A 142 10.35 -5.35 25.24
N SER A 143 9.96 -4.21 25.83
CA SER A 143 10.71 -3.61 26.94
C SER A 143 10.62 -4.47 28.20
N LEU A 144 9.45 -5.02 28.50
CA LEU A 144 9.25 -5.94 29.62
C LEU A 144 10.05 -7.24 29.43
N TYR A 145 10.06 -7.79 28.22
CA TYR A 145 10.84 -8.97 27.86
C TYR A 145 12.35 -8.72 28.00
N ALA A 146 12.85 -7.59 27.47
CA ALA A 146 14.26 -7.21 27.60
C ALA A 146 14.70 -7.13 29.06
N TYR A 147 13.87 -6.53 29.92
CA TYR A 147 14.15 -6.42 31.34
C TYR A 147 14.07 -7.77 32.07
N ALA A 148 13.03 -8.57 31.80
CA ALA A 148 12.79 -9.84 32.49
C ALA A 148 13.83 -10.91 32.12
N GLU A 149 14.15 -11.04 30.83
CA GLU A 149 15.07 -12.06 30.31
C GLU A 149 16.52 -11.56 30.24
N ARG A 150 16.77 -10.28 30.56
CA ARG A 150 18.09 -9.62 30.48
C ARG A 150 18.76 -9.72 29.10
N VAL A 151 17.95 -9.67 28.04
CA VAL A 151 18.41 -9.68 26.65
C VAL A 151 18.59 -8.26 26.10
N SER A 152 19.28 -8.14 24.97
CA SER A 152 19.42 -6.85 24.30
C SER A 152 18.06 -6.31 23.80
N TRP A 153 17.92 -4.99 23.70
CA TRP A 153 16.68 -4.38 23.21
C TRP A 153 16.36 -4.79 21.77
N GLY A 154 17.39 -5.02 20.95
CA GLY A 154 17.24 -5.51 19.58
C GLY A 154 16.66 -6.93 19.50
N GLU A 155 17.17 -7.85 20.32
CA GLU A 155 16.63 -9.23 20.40
C GLU A 155 15.20 -9.25 20.95
N ALA A 156 14.92 -8.44 21.96
CA ALA A 156 13.57 -8.33 22.51
C ALA A 156 12.58 -7.78 21.48
N PHE A 157 13.01 -6.81 20.68
CA PHE A 157 12.17 -6.22 19.63
C PHE A 157 11.93 -7.19 18.48
N TRP A 158 12.97 -7.93 18.07
CA TRP A 158 12.87 -9.03 17.11
C TRP A 158 11.88 -10.10 17.58
N TRP A 159 12.02 -10.55 18.83
CA TRP A 159 11.12 -11.50 19.46
C TRP A 159 9.66 -10.98 19.48
N ALA A 160 9.47 -9.70 19.83
CA ALA A 160 8.15 -9.12 19.89
C ALA A 160 7.48 -9.06 18.50
N ILE A 161 8.23 -8.71 17.45
CA ILE A 161 7.73 -8.71 16.06
C ILE A 161 7.35 -10.13 15.63
N THR A 162 8.24 -11.11 15.80
CA THR A 162 8.01 -12.49 15.35
C THR A 162 6.84 -13.15 16.09
N THR A 163 6.66 -12.82 17.38
CA THR A 163 5.52 -13.27 18.19
C THR A 163 4.21 -12.60 17.76
N THR A 164 4.20 -11.27 17.62
CA THR A 164 2.98 -10.51 17.23
C THR A 164 2.50 -10.90 15.83
N THR A 165 3.42 -11.18 14.93
CA THR A 165 3.12 -11.61 13.55
C THR A 165 2.80 -13.11 13.45
N THR A 166 2.80 -13.84 14.57
CA THR A 166 2.53 -15.28 14.64
C THR A 166 3.54 -16.16 13.87
N VAL A 167 4.71 -15.61 13.50
CA VAL A 167 5.78 -16.36 12.82
C VAL A 167 6.50 -17.29 13.80
N GLY A 168 6.96 -16.73 14.92
CA GLY A 168 7.54 -17.49 16.04
C GLY A 168 8.65 -18.47 15.64
N TYR A 169 9.79 -17.98 15.15
CA TYR A 169 10.93 -18.83 14.77
C TYR A 169 11.45 -19.73 15.91
N GLY A 170 11.24 -19.32 17.16
CA GLY A 170 11.65 -20.08 18.34
C GLY A 170 13.14 -19.97 18.69
N ASP A 171 13.86 -19.09 18.00
CA ASP A 171 15.24 -18.70 18.27
C ASP A 171 15.39 -17.93 19.59
N VAL A 172 14.39 -17.13 19.94
CA VAL A 172 14.30 -16.36 21.18
C VAL A 172 12.96 -16.68 21.86
N ALA A 173 13.00 -17.05 23.14
CA ALA A 173 11.80 -17.48 23.88
C ALA A 173 11.82 -16.99 25.34
N PRO A 174 10.65 -16.74 25.95
CA PRO A 174 10.56 -16.36 27.36
C PRO A 174 10.77 -17.56 28.29
N HIS A 175 11.73 -17.43 29.20
CA HIS A 175 11.98 -18.44 30.23
C HIS A 175 11.42 -18.03 31.59
N THR A 176 11.40 -16.73 31.88
CA THR A 176 10.88 -16.15 33.12
C THR A 176 9.35 -16.07 33.13
N VAL A 177 8.79 -16.02 34.34
CA VAL A 177 7.34 -15.84 34.54
C VAL A 177 6.87 -14.52 33.93
N ALA A 178 7.61 -13.43 34.15
CA ALA A 178 7.27 -12.12 33.59
C ALA A 178 7.35 -12.10 32.05
N GLY A 179 8.37 -12.72 31.46
CA GLY A 179 8.50 -12.88 30.02
C GLY A 179 7.34 -13.69 29.42
N LYS A 180 6.90 -14.76 30.08
CA LYS A 180 5.76 -15.59 29.63
C LYS A 180 4.43 -14.83 29.68
N TRP A 181 4.24 -13.96 30.68
CA TRP A 181 3.07 -13.07 30.72
C TRP A 181 3.12 -12.04 29.59
N ALA A 182 4.27 -11.42 29.35
CA ALA A 182 4.46 -10.51 28.22
C ALA A 182 4.13 -11.20 26.88
N ALA A 183 4.62 -12.44 26.70
CA ALA A 183 4.37 -13.25 25.53
C ALA A 183 2.87 -13.54 25.33
N THR A 184 2.18 -13.94 26.40
CA THR A 184 0.75 -14.29 26.35
C THR A 184 -0.10 -13.10 25.92
N VAL A 185 0.14 -11.93 26.53
CA VAL A 185 -0.56 -10.68 26.14
C VAL A 185 -0.26 -10.35 24.68
N LEU A 186 1.00 -10.45 24.28
CA LEU A 186 1.43 -10.12 22.92
C LEU A 186 0.82 -11.05 21.86
N MET A 187 0.68 -12.34 22.15
CA MET A 187 0.01 -13.30 21.27
C MET A 187 -1.47 -12.96 21.06
N ILE A 188 -2.20 -12.61 22.12
CA ILE A 188 -3.62 -12.19 22.02
C ILE A 188 -3.75 -10.95 21.14
N VAL A 189 -2.85 -9.97 21.32
CA VAL A 189 -2.83 -8.75 20.51
C VAL A 189 -2.50 -9.06 19.05
N GLY A 190 -1.54 -9.94 18.79
CA GLY A 190 -1.17 -10.37 17.43
C GLY A 190 -2.36 -10.96 16.66
N ILE A 191 -3.08 -11.89 17.29
CA ILE A 191 -4.29 -12.50 16.69
C ILE A 191 -5.38 -11.44 16.45
N GLY A 192 -5.62 -10.56 17.43
CA GLY A 192 -6.59 -9.47 17.30
C GLY A 192 -6.24 -8.51 16.17
N PHE A 193 -4.95 -8.20 16.00
CA PHE A 193 -4.44 -7.35 14.93
C PHE A 193 -4.68 -7.97 13.54
N ILE A 194 -4.33 -9.25 13.36
CA ILE A 194 -4.56 -9.97 12.09
C ILE A 194 -6.07 -10.06 11.77
N GLY A 195 -6.90 -10.36 12.77
CA GLY A 195 -8.36 -10.38 12.63
C GLY A 195 -8.94 -9.03 12.22
N ALA A 196 -8.48 -7.94 12.83
CA ALA A 196 -8.88 -6.59 12.48
C ALA A 196 -8.44 -6.20 11.06
N LEU A 197 -7.23 -6.58 10.65
CA LEU A 197 -6.73 -6.41 9.28
C LEU A 197 -7.64 -7.10 8.27
N THR A 198 -7.96 -8.37 8.54
CA THR A 198 -8.84 -9.21 7.71
C THR A 198 -10.24 -8.61 7.62
N SER A 199 -10.80 -8.17 8.75
CA SER A 199 -12.12 -7.53 8.82
C SER A 199 -12.16 -6.21 8.05
N THR A 200 -11.11 -5.40 8.15
CA THR A 200 -11.01 -4.12 7.44
C THR A 200 -10.97 -4.35 5.92
N ILE A 201 -10.17 -5.33 5.47
CA ILE A 201 -10.11 -5.72 4.05
C ILE A 201 -11.48 -6.23 3.59
N THR A 202 -12.09 -7.13 4.36
CA THR A 202 -13.41 -7.71 4.04
C THR A 202 -14.48 -6.62 3.94
N THR A 203 -14.54 -5.71 4.91
CA THR A 203 -15.48 -4.58 4.95
C THR A 203 -15.28 -3.65 3.76
N TYR A 204 -14.03 -3.35 3.39
CA TYR A 204 -13.71 -2.52 2.23
C TYR A 204 -14.27 -3.13 0.93
N PHE A 205 -14.16 -4.44 0.76
CA PHE A 205 -14.70 -5.13 -0.41
C PHE A 205 -16.24 -5.28 -0.35
N ALA A 206 -16.79 -5.61 0.82
CA ALA A 206 -18.21 -5.80 1.05
C ALA A 206 -19.02 -4.50 0.83
N GLN A 207 -18.58 -3.36 1.38
CA GLN A 207 -19.25 -2.07 1.20
C GLN A 207 -19.35 -1.67 -0.28
N ARG A 208 -18.33 -2.02 -1.07
CA ARG A 208 -18.28 -1.71 -2.50
C ARG A 208 -19.32 -2.48 -3.33
N HIS A 209 -19.65 -3.70 -2.91
CA HIS A 209 -20.64 -4.54 -3.56
C HIS A 209 -22.05 -4.20 -3.04
N GLY A 210 -22.23 -4.18 -1.71
CA GLY A 210 -23.53 -3.93 -1.08
C GLY A 210 -24.15 -2.58 -1.44
N THR A 211 -23.35 -1.51 -1.61
CA THR A 211 -23.91 -0.20 -2.00
C THR A 211 -24.48 -0.21 -3.42
N SER A 212 -23.90 -1.02 -4.32
CA SER A 212 -24.37 -1.13 -5.70
C SER A 212 -25.66 -1.95 -5.78
N ASP A 213 -25.77 -3.02 -4.98
CA ASP A 213 -26.93 -3.89 -4.95
C ASP A 213 -28.13 -3.25 -4.26
N THR A 214 -27.93 -2.56 -3.13
CA THR A 214 -29.00 -1.81 -2.45
C THR A 214 -29.58 -0.71 -3.34
N GLN A 215 -28.73 0.00 -4.11
CA GLN A 215 -29.22 1.01 -5.05
C GLN A 215 -30.05 0.41 -6.19
N ARG A 216 -29.66 -0.77 -6.72
CA ARG A 216 -30.46 -1.49 -7.72
C ARG A 216 -31.81 -1.93 -7.18
N LEU A 217 -31.84 -2.54 -5.99
CA LEU A 217 -33.08 -2.98 -5.34
C LEU A 217 -34.03 -1.81 -5.07
N LEU A 218 -33.51 -0.66 -4.63
CA LEU A 218 -34.31 0.55 -4.43
C LEU A 218 -34.87 1.10 -5.75
N GLN A 219 -34.10 1.02 -6.85
CA GLN A 219 -34.58 1.40 -8.18
C GLN A 219 -35.70 0.46 -8.66
N GLU A 220 -35.53 -0.84 -8.53
CA GLU A 220 -36.55 -1.83 -8.91
C GLU A 220 -37.85 -1.64 -8.10
N LEU A 221 -37.73 -1.43 -6.78
CA LEU A 221 -38.89 -1.14 -5.92
C LEU A 221 -39.62 0.15 -6.32
N ALA A 222 -38.88 1.20 -6.66
CA ALA A 222 -39.47 2.44 -7.16
C ALA A 222 -40.23 2.20 -8.47
N GLN A 223 -39.68 1.39 -9.36
CA GLN A 223 -40.27 1.05 -10.66
C GLN A 223 -41.56 0.23 -10.51
N ILE A 224 -41.55 -0.80 -9.65
CA ILE A 224 -42.74 -1.63 -9.33
C ILE A 224 -43.84 -0.77 -8.72
N LYS A 225 -43.50 0.15 -7.81
CA LYS A 225 -44.48 1.04 -7.18
C LYS A 225 -45.12 1.98 -8.19
N GLN A 226 -44.35 2.44 -9.18
CA GLN A 226 -44.85 3.27 -10.27
C GLN A 226 -45.77 2.47 -11.21
N GLN A 227 -45.38 1.25 -11.60
CA GLN A 227 -46.22 0.35 -12.39
C GLN A 227 -47.55 0.02 -11.71
N ASN A 228 -47.52 -0.24 -10.40
CA ASN A 228 -48.76 -0.48 -9.63
C ASN A 228 -49.69 0.74 -9.63
N LYS A 229 -49.14 1.97 -9.51
CA LYS A 229 -49.96 3.19 -9.62
C LYS A 229 -50.56 3.36 -11.02
N GLU A 230 -49.80 3.04 -12.07
CA GLU A 230 -50.25 3.10 -13.45
C GLU A 230 -51.40 2.11 -13.69
N LEU A 231 -51.23 0.85 -13.26
CA LEU A 231 -52.24 -0.20 -13.34
C LEU A 231 -53.51 0.18 -12.57
N GLN A 232 -53.38 0.73 -11.35
CA GLN A 232 -54.53 1.21 -10.59
C GLN A 232 -55.28 2.33 -11.31
N ARG A 233 -54.57 3.25 -11.98
CA ARG A 233 -55.21 4.29 -12.81
C ARG A 233 -55.93 3.71 -14.02
N GLN A 234 -55.33 2.74 -14.70
CA GLN A 234 -55.95 2.06 -15.85
C GLN A 234 -57.22 1.31 -15.43
N ILE A 235 -57.16 0.56 -14.32
CA ILE A 235 -58.34 -0.14 -13.77
C ILE A 235 -59.43 0.87 -13.41
N ALA A 236 -59.09 1.98 -12.73
CA ALA A 236 -60.07 3.01 -12.37
C ALA A 236 -60.71 3.67 -13.61
N ALA A 237 -59.94 3.90 -14.67
CA ALA A 237 -60.45 4.44 -15.93
C ALA A 237 -61.41 3.47 -16.63
N LEU A 238 -61.05 2.18 -16.70
CA LEU A 238 -61.89 1.12 -17.27
C LEU A 238 -63.21 0.95 -16.51
N VAL A 239 -63.16 0.95 -15.17
CA VAL A 239 -64.36 0.89 -14.33
C VAL A 239 -65.27 2.09 -14.57
N LYS A 240 -64.70 3.27 -14.83
CA LYS A 240 -65.48 4.48 -15.13
C LYS A 240 -66.13 4.43 -16.51
N GLN A 241 -65.50 3.77 -17.49
CA GLN A 241 -66.04 3.56 -18.85
C GLN A 241 -67.17 2.52 -18.91
N GLN A 242 -67.21 1.58 -17.96
CA GLN A 242 -68.23 0.53 -17.89
C GLN A 242 -69.46 0.90 -17.03
N ARG A 243 -69.48 2.09 -16.41
CA ARG A 243 -70.68 2.55 -15.70
C ARG A 243 -71.69 3.12 -16.71
N PRO A 244 -72.89 2.51 -16.83
CA PRO A 244 -73.95 2.95 -17.73
C PRO A 244 -74.54 4.31 -17.35
#